data_AF-A0A954JQL0-F1
#
_entry.id   AF-A0A954JQL0-F1
#
_cell.length_a   1.000
_cell.length_b   1.000
_cell.length_c   1.000
_cell.angle_alpha   90.00
_cell.angle_beta   90.00
_cell.angle_gamma   90.00
#
_symmetry.space_group_name_H-M   'P 1'
#
loop_
_entity.id
_entity.type
_entity.pdbx_description
1 polymer ?
#
loop_
_entity_poly.entity_id
_entity_poly.type
_entity_poly.pdbx_seq_one_letter_code
_entity_poly.pdbx_strand_id
1 'polypeptide(L)'
;DEINRAPAKVQAALLEAMQERQVTLGEETFPLPTPFFVLATQNPIEQEGTYPLPEAQLDRFLMKVNMDYPTMEEELRVVNHVTEGRTGGGFSLEEVAPVADAASIMEAQQETAHIRVAQPVAEYAVNLARATRDTPGLIIGAGPRGAIALVRTARARAFLEGRNYVIPDDLHRTALPALRHRVMPAPELALEGRGADQILGDVLDRVPAPRS
;
A
#
# COMPACT_ATOMS: atom_id res chain seq x y z
N ASP A 1 -14.90 -0.69 4.83
CA ASP A 1 -14.49 0.53 5.54
C ASP A 1 -14.14 0.17 6.98
N GLU A 2 -13.33 0.98 7.66
CA GLU A 2 -12.98 0.89 9.08
C GLU A 2 -12.74 -0.55 9.56
N ILE A 3 -11.80 -1.25 8.92
CA ILE A 3 -11.53 -2.67 9.20
C ILE A 3 -11.17 -2.92 10.67
N ASN A 4 -10.62 -1.91 11.35
CA ASN A 4 -10.31 -1.94 12.77
C ASN A 4 -11.56 -1.97 13.68
N ARG A 5 -12.78 -1.74 13.19
CA ARG A 5 -14.02 -1.90 13.98
C ARG A 5 -14.62 -3.29 13.87
N ALA A 6 -14.20 -4.06 12.87
CA ALA A 6 -14.67 -5.42 12.68
C ALA A 6 -14.04 -6.36 13.72
N PRO A 7 -14.78 -7.34 14.28
CA PRO A 7 -14.21 -8.36 15.14
C PRO A 7 -13.08 -9.13 14.45
N ALA A 8 -12.12 -9.64 15.21
CA ALA A 8 -10.96 -10.37 14.68
C ALA A 8 -11.33 -11.53 13.73
N LYS A 9 -12.47 -12.20 13.94
CA LYS A 9 -12.97 -13.26 13.04
C LYS A 9 -13.32 -12.73 11.65
N VAL A 10 -13.92 -11.54 11.56
CA VAL A 10 -14.30 -10.89 10.29
C VAL A 10 -13.05 -10.39 9.58
N GLN A 11 -12.09 -9.83 10.32
CA GLN A 11 -10.78 -9.46 9.79
C GLN A 11 -10.05 -10.67 9.20
N ALA A 12 -10.02 -11.79 9.92
CA ALA A 12 -9.40 -13.03 9.45
C ALA A 12 -10.05 -13.56 8.16
N ALA A 13 -11.39 -13.57 8.08
CA ALA A 13 -12.12 -14.00 6.89
C ALA A 13 -11.79 -13.14 5.65
N LEU A 14 -11.67 -11.82 5.81
CA LEU A 14 -11.26 -10.93 4.72
C LEU A 14 -9.83 -11.25 4.25
N LEU A 15 -8.91 -11.46 5.18
CA LEU A 15 -7.50 -11.75 4.87
C LEU A 15 -7.32 -13.12 4.22
N GLU A 16 -8.15 -14.09 4.59
CA GLU A 16 -8.24 -15.39 3.93
C GLU A 16 -8.72 -15.23 2.48
N ALA A 17 -9.81 -14.49 2.26
CA ALA A 17 -10.30 -14.18 0.92
C ALA A 17 -9.25 -13.46 0.06
N MET A 18 -8.47 -12.55 0.64
CA MET A 18 -7.34 -11.88 -0.03
C MET A 18 -6.22 -12.85 -0.43
N GLN A 19 -5.95 -13.87 0.40
CA GLN A 19 -4.83 -14.78 0.21
C GLN A 19 -5.19 -15.93 -0.75
N GLU A 20 -6.37 -16.51 -0.57
CA GLU A 20 -6.83 -17.71 -1.29
C GLU A 20 -7.63 -17.38 -2.55
N ARG A 21 -8.08 -16.12 -2.70
CA ARG A 21 -8.93 -15.66 -3.81
C ARG A 21 -10.22 -16.48 -3.98
N GLN A 22 -10.72 -17.03 -2.89
CA GLN A 22 -11.96 -17.79 -2.84
C GLN A 22 -12.60 -17.65 -1.45
N VAL A 23 -13.88 -17.99 -1.34
CA VAL A 23 -14.64 -18.01 -0.08
C VAL A 23 -15.39 -19.33 0.01
N THR A 24 -15.34 -19.98 1.18
CA THR A 24 -16.07 -21.22 1.45
C THR A 24 -17.32 -20.93 2.28
N LEU A 25 -18.48 -21.39 1.81
CA LEU A 25 -19.77 -21.31 2.50
C LEU A 25 -20.31 -22.73 2.72
N GLY A 26 -20.23 -23.22 3.96
CA GLY A 26 -20.55 -24.61 4.27
C GLY A 26 -19.53 -25.55 3.62
N GLU A 27 -19.99 -26.39 2.69
CA GLU A 27 -19.15 -27.33 1.94
C GLU A 27 -18.76 -26.81 0.54
N GLU A 28 -19.34 -25.69 0.10
CA GLU A 28 -19.13 -25.14 -1.24
C GLU A 28 -18.10 -24.01 -1.24
N THR A 29 -17.19 -24.03 -2.22
CA THR A 29 -16.14 -23.02 -2.39
C THR A 29 -16.37 -22.20 -3.65
N PHE A 30 -16.37 -20.87 -3.50
CA PHE A 30 -16.66 -19.91 -4.57
C PHE A 30 -15.41 -19.09 -4.88
N PRO A 31 -14.92 -19.06 -6.14
CA PRO A 31 -13.81 -18.20 -6.51
C PRO A 31 -14.23 -16.73 -6.52
N LEU A 32 -13.33 -15.84 -6.13
CA LEU A 32 -13.54 -14.40 -6.22
C LEU A 32 -13.40 -13.90 -7.67
N PRO A 33 -14.11 -12.83 -8.05
CA PRO A 33 -14.01 -12.26 -9.39
C PRO A 33 -12.59 -11.80 -9.69
N THR A 34 -12.23 -11.76 -10.97
CA THR A 34 -10.92 -11.27 -11.43
C THR A 34 -11.12 -10.08 -12.36
N PRO A 35 -10.50 -8.90 -12.10
CA PRO A 35 -9.57 -8.62 -11.00
C PRO A 35 -10.25 -8.52 -9.63
N PHE A 36 -9.51 -8.90 -8.59
CA PHE A 36 -9.90 -8.72 -7.18
C PHE A 36 -8.91 -7.80 -6.49
N PHE A 37 -9.42 -6.78 -5.79
CA PHE A 37 -8.62 -5.85 -5.01
C PHE A 37 -9.36 -5.44 -3.75
N VAL A 38 -8.63 -5.25 -2.65
CA VAL A 38 -9.17 -4.81 -1.37
C VAL A 38 -8.53 -3.48 -1.00
N LEU A 39 -9.37 -2.46 -0.83
CA LEU A 39 -9.02 -1.20 -0.16
C LEU A 39 -9.61 -1.24 1.25
N ALA A 40 -8.75 -1.39 2.25
CA ALA A 40 -9.15 -1.33 3.65
C ALA A 40 -8.70 0.00 4.26
N THR A 41 -9.64 0.66 4.94
CA THR A 41 -9.45 1.92 5.64
C THR A 41 -9.46 1.67 7.15
N GLN A 42 -8.76 2.52 7.90
CA GLN A 42 -8.74 2.51 9.35
C GLN A 42 -8.90 3.94 9.85
N ASN A 43 -9.81 4.15 10.80
CA ASN A 43 -9.92 5.43 11.50
C ASN A 43 -8.93 5.43 12.69
N PRO A 44 -7.94 6.34 12.72
CA PRO A 44 -6.92 6.35 13.77
C PRO A 44 -7.38 7.04 15.07
N ILE A 45 -8.49 7.78 15.06
CA ILE A 45 -8.92 8.64 16.18
C ILE A 45 -9.78 7.87 17.18
N GLU A 46 -10.69 7.02 16.69
CA GLU A 46 -11.59 6.25 17.55
C GLU A 46 -10.86 5.02 18.12
N GLN A 47 -10.70 4.98 19.45
CA GLN A 47 -10.07 3.83 20.13
C GLN A 47 -11.09 2.89 20.77
N GLU A 48 -12.27 3.37 21.12
CA GLU A 48 -13.30 2.56 21.79
C GLU A 48 -13.96 1.59 20.80
N GLY A 49 -13.95 0.30 21.15
CA GLY A 49 -14.51 -0.75 20.28
C GLY A 49 -13.68 -1.08 19.04
N THR A 50 -12.38 -0.75 19.04
CA THR A 50 -11.48 -1.09 17.93
C THR A 50 -10.58 -2.29 18.24
N TYR A 51 -10.33 -3.09 17.20
CA TYR A 51 -9.46 -4.25 17.15
C TYR A 51 -8.35 -3.95 16.13
N PRO A 52 -7.17 -3.47 16.57
CA PRO A 52 -6.07 -3.20 15.65
C PRO A 52 -5.64 -4.50 14.95
N LEU A 53 -5.29 -4.41 13.66
CA LEU A 53 -4.77 -5.56 12.94
C LEU A 53 -3.35 -5.86 13.44
N PRO A 54 -3.04 -7.11 13.84
CA PRO A 54 -1.68 -7.54 14.10
C PRO A 54 -0.76 -7.28 12.90
N GLU A 55 0.54 -7.09 13.15
CA GLU A 55 1.53 -6.77 12.13
C GLU A 55 1.60 -7.86 11.05
N ALA A 56 1.48 -9.13 11.45
CA ALA A 56 1.42 -10.27 10.54
C ALA A 56 0.21 -10.21 9.58
N GLN A 57 -0.87 -9.55 9.98
CA GLN A 57 -2.04 -9.32 9.14
C GLN A 57 -1.83 -8.12 8.21
N LEU A 58 -1.32 -7.01 8.75
CA LEU A 58 -0.97 -5.83 7.95
C LEU A 58 0.02 -6.15 6.83
N ASP A 59 0.99 -7.04 7.07
CA ASP A 59 1.98 -7.46 6.07
C ASP A 59 1.37 -8.09 4.79
N ARG A 60 0.09 -8.53 4.83
CA ARG A 60 -0.63 -9.00 3.64
C ARG A 60 -1.05 -7.87 2.69
N PHE A 61 -1.11 -6.63 3.15
CA PHE A 61 -1.40 -5.48 2.31
C PHE A 61 -0.14 -5.07 1.53
N LEU A 62 -0.27 -4.84 0.22
CA LEU A 62 0.85 -4.40 -0.60
C LEU A 62 1.40 -3.05 -0.11
N MET A 63 0.50 -2.10 0.12
CA MET A 63 0.80 -0.74 0.58
C MET A 63 -0.07 -0.33 1.77
N LYS A 64 0.48 0.49 2.66
CA LYS A 64 -0.26 1.31 3.62
C LYS A 64 -0.09 2.77 3.24
N VAL A 65 -1.18 3.45 2.94
CA VAL A 65 -1.17 4.87 2.57
C VAL A 65 -1.74 5.67 3.74
N ASN A 66 -1.06 6.73 4.13
CA ASN A 66 -1.58 7.69 5.10
C ASN A 66 -2.29 8.77 4.29
N MET A 67 -3.51 9.11 4.69
CA MET A 67 -4.29 10.17 4.09
C MET A 67 -4.33 11.35 5.07
N ASP A 68 -3.68 12.44 4.69
CA ASP A 68 -3.79 13.71 5.40
C ASP A 68 -4.95 14.54 4.82
N TYR A 69 -5.30 15.62 5.53
CA TYR A 69 -6.27 16.57 5.00
C TYR A 69 -5.74 17.23 3.71
N PRO A 70 -6.62 17.49 2.73
CA PRO A 70 -6.24 18.24 1.52
C PRO A 70 -5.73 19.63 1.89
N THR A 71 -4.94 20.22 1.00
CA THR A 71 -4.62 21.65 1.09
C THR A 71 -5.88 22.50 0.95
N MET A 72 -5.85 23.74 1.45
CA MET A 72 -6.97 24.69 1.30
C MET A 72 -7.47 24.81 -0.16
N GLU A 73 -6.55 24.81 -1.13
CA GLU A 73 -6.90 24.90 -2.56
C GLU A 73 -7.57 23.63 -3.08
N GLU A 74 -7.07 22.45 -2.69
CA GLU A 74 -7.70 21.16 -3.01
C GLU A 74 -9.07 21.05 -2.35
N GLU A 75 -9.18 21.42 -1.08
CA GLU A 75 -10.43 21.38 -0.33
C GLU A 75 -11.46 22.32 -0.94
N LEU A 76 -11.08 23.55 -1.29
CA LEU A 76 -11.97 24.50 -1.96
C LEU A 76 -12.44 23.97 -3.32
N ARG A 77 -11.57 23.31 -4.09
CA ARG A 77 -11.97 22.65 -5.35
C ARG A 77 -13.01 21.56 -5.12
N VAL A 78 -12.83 20.72 -4.11
CA VAL A 78 -13.80 19.68 -3.75
C VAL A 78 -15.13 20.31 -3.32
N VAL A 79 -15.10 21.31 -2.44
CA VAL A 79 -16.29 22.02 -1.96
C VAL A 79 -17.05 22.64 -3.13
N ASN A 80 -16.37 23.41 -3.98
CA ASN A 80 -17.01 24.04 -5.15
C ASN A 80 -17.58 22.98 -6.10
N HIS A 81 -16.83 21.91 -6.41
CA HIS A 81 -17.29 20.84 -7.30
C HIS A 81 -18.55 20.13 -6.81
N VAL A 82 -18.69 19.94 -5.48
CA VAL A 82 -19.83 19.24 -4.88
C VAL A 82 -21.02 20.18 -4.64
N THR A 83 -20.78 21.48 -4.43
CA THR A 83 -21.82 22.45 -4.05
C THR A 83 -22.33 23.33 -5.19
N GLU A 84 -21.56 23.50 -6.27
CA GLU A 84 -21.97 24.30 -7.42
C GLU A 84 -22.93 23.50 -8.33
N GLY A 85 -24.20 23.94 -8.40
CA GLY A 85 -25.15 23.49 -9.42
C GLY A 85 -25.73 22.08 -9.24
N ARG A 86 -25.43 21.38 -8.14
CA ARG A 86 -25.93 20.02 -7.85
C ARG A 86 -26.74 19.99 -6.56
N THR A 87 -28.04 19.70 -6.66
CA THR A 87 -28.89 19.39 -5.49
C THR A 87 -28.83 17.90 -5.22
N GLY A 88 -27.89 17.47 -4.36
CA GLY A 88 -27.71 16.07 -3.95
C GLY A 88 -26.25 15.65 -4.04
N GLY A 89 -25.71 15.06 -2.98
CA GLY A 89 -24.28 14.70 -2.84
C GLY A 89 -23.78 13.58 -3.75
N GLY A 90 -24.43 13.33 -4.89
CA GLY A 90 -24.09 12.25 -5.81
C GLY A 90 -23.06 12.71 -6.83
N PHE A 91 -21.82 12.22 -6.70
CA PHE A 91 -21.02 11.96 -7.89
C PHE A 91 -21.84 11.03 -8.80
N SER A 92 -22.34 11.54 -9.93
CA SER A 92 -23.04 10.69 -10.89
C SER A 92 -22.00 9.83 -11.60
N LEU A 93 -21.89 8.57 -11.19
CA LEU A 93 -21.05 7.59 -11.86
C LEU A 93 -21.43 7.43 -13.35
N GLU A 94 -22.68 7.77 -13.71
CA GLU A 94 -23.19 7.75 -15.09
C GLU A 94 -22.51 8.79 -16.00
N GLU A 95 -21.93 9.85 -15.43
CA GLU A 95 -21.19 10.89 -16.17
C GLU A 95 -19.74 10.50 -16.46
N VAL A 96 -19.23 9.43 -15.82
CA VAL A 96 -17.84 8.97 -16.00
C VAL A 96 -17.79 8.00 -17.16
N ALA A 97 -17.21 8.43 -18.29
CA ALA A 97 -16.99 7.56 -19.43
C ALA A 97 -15.94 6.47 -19.08
N PRO A 98 -16.29 5.17 -19.18
CA PRO A 98 -15.34 4.10 -18.91
C PRO A 98 -14.25 4.09 -20.01
N VAL A 99 -12.99 4.16 -19.59
CA VAL A 99 -11.82 4.14 -20.50
C VAL A 99 -11.11 2.78 -20.57
N ALA A 100 -11.46 1.87 -19.66
CA ALA A 100 -10.89 0.54 -19.56
C ALA A 100 -11.92 -0.42 -18.94
N ASP A 101 -11.81 -1.70 -19.28
CA ASP A 101 -12.62 -2.78 -18.70
C ASP A 101 -11.75 -3.75 -17.86
N ALA A 102 -12.38 -4.78 -17.29
CA ALA A 102 -11.68 -5.76 -16.48
C ALA A 102 -10.56 -6.48 -17.25
N ALA A 103 -10.76 -6.76 -18.54
CA ALA A 103 -9.75 -7.41 -19.38
C ALA A 103 -8.54 -6.49 -19.60
N SER A 104 -8.78 -5.20 -19.86
CA SER A 104 -7.76 -4.17 -20.00
C SER A 104 -6.91 -4.04 -18.73
N ILE A 105 -7.53 -4.10 -17.54
CA ILE A 105 -6.81 -4.09 -16.26
C ILE A 105 -5.94 -5.35 -16.09
N MET A 106 -6.45 -6.51 -16.49
CA MET A 106 -5.69 -7.76 -16.42
C MET A 106 -4.48 -7.76 -17.37
N GLU A 107 -4.64 -7.22 -18.57
CA GLU A 107 -3.54 -7.01 -19.52
C GLU A 107 -2.48 -6.06 -18.94
N ALA A 108 -2.90 -4.91 -18.39
CA ALA A 108 -1.99 -3.96 -17.74
C ALA A 108 -1.22 -4.59 -16.54
N GLN A 109 -1.85 -5.49 -15.78
CA GLN A 109 -1.18 -6.24 -14.71
C GLN A 109 -0.09 -7.18 -15.25
N GLN A 110 -0.33 -7.83 -16.39
CA GLN A 110 0.66 -8.69 -17.04
C GLN A 110 1.83 -7.86 -17.60
N GLU A 111 1.54 -6.77 -18.31
CA GLU A 111 2.56 -5.84 -18.82
C GLU A 111 3.43 -5.28 -17.70
N THR A 112 2.81 -4.87 -16.58
CA THR A 112 3.53 -4.43 -15.38
C THR A 112 4.46 -5.51 -14.85
N ALA A 113 4.08 -6.79 -14.89
CA ALA A 113 4.91 -7.90 -14.43
C ALA A 113 6.15 -8.12 -15.32
N HIS A 114 6.09 -7.73 -16.59
CA HIS A 114 7.17 -7.84 -17.57
C HIS A 114 8.16 -6.66 -17.57
N ILE A 115 7.86 -5.59 -16.83
CA ILE A 115 8.80 -4.48 -16.62
C ILE A 115 10.13 -5.00 -16.06
N ARG A 116 11.22 -4.64 -16.75
CA ARG A 116 12.56 -5.16 -16.45
C ARG A 116 13.07 -4.58 -15.13
N VAL A 117 13.69 -5.44 -14.33
CA VAL A 117 14.38 -5.04 -13.10
C VAL A 117 15.79 -5.58 -13.22
N ALA A 118 16.76 -4.69 -13.38
CA ALA A 118 18.17 -5.09 -13.43
C ALA A 118 18.59 -5.66 -12.07
N GLN A 119 19.51 -6.63 -12.07
CA GLN A 119 19.98 -7.28 -10.85
C GLN A 119 20.42 -6.28 -9.76
N PRO A 120 21.21 -5.23 -10.06
CA PRO A 120 21.58 -4.24 -9.04
C PRO A 120 20.39 -3.51 -8.39
N VAL A 121 19.30 -3.31 -9.14
CA VAL A 121 18.07 -2.68 -8.63
C VAL A 121 17.29 -3.64 -7.74
N ALA A 122 17.23 -4.93 -8.10
CA ALA A 122 16.64 -5.96 -7.26
C ALA A 122 17.44 -6.13 -5.95
N GLU A 123 18.77 -6.15 -6.03
CA GLU A 123 19.66 -6.17 -4.87
C GLU A 123 19.45 -4.93 -4.00
N TYR A 124 19.26 -3.76 -4.61
CA TYR A 124 18.94 -2.54 -3.87
C TYR A 124 17.65 -2.65 -3.06
N ALA A 125 16.57 -3.18 -3.65
CA ALA A 125 15.32 -3.42 -2.94
C ALA A 125 15.50 -4.37 -1.74
N VAL A 126 16.31 -5.42 -1.90
CA VAL A 126 16.64 -6.35 -0.83
C VAL A 126 17.47 -5.66 0.25
N ASN A 127 18.47 -4.86 -0.12
CA ASN A 127 19.32 -4.11 0.81
C ASN A 127 18.52 -3.10 1.62
N LEU A 128 17.57 -2.40 1.01
CA LEU A 128 16.64 -1.52 1.73
C LEU A 128 15.84 -2.28 2.79
N ALA A 129 15.20 -3.39 2.42
CA ALA A 129 14.44 -4.20 3.36
C ALA A 129 15.33 -4.78 4.48
N ARG A 130 16.54 -5.26 4.16
CA ARG A 130 17.49 -5.78 5.15
C ARG A 130 17.97 -4.69 6.11
N ALA A 131 18.30 -3.51 5.60
CA ALA A 131 18.77 -2.40 6.40
C ALA A 131 17.79 -2.01 7.51
N THR A 132 16.47 -2.17 7.30
CA THR A 132 15.47 -1.94 8.35
C THR A 132 15.61 -2.89 9.55
N ARG A 133 16.17 -4.09 9.37
CA ARG A 133 16.37 -5.07 10.46
C ARG A 133 17.61 -4.77 11.30
N ASP A 134 18.58 -4.09 10.68
CA ASP A 134 19.85 -3.72 11.29
C ASP A 134 19.85 -2.25 11.77
N THR A 135 18.71 -1.55 11.67
CA THR A 135 18.60 -0.12 12.02
C THR A 135 18.28 0.04 13.50
N PRO A 136 19.15 0.71 14.28
CA PRO A 136 18.85 1.05 15.66
C PRO A 136 17.55 1.84 15.76
N GLY A 137 16.69 1.45 16.69
CA GLY A 137 15.38 2.08 16.87
C GLY A 137 14.21 1.35 16.19
N LEU A 138 14.47 0.34 15.35
CA LEU A 138 13.45 -0.60 14.91
C LEU A 138 13.58 -1.89 15.72
N ILE A 139 12.48 -2.32 16.33
CA ILE A 139 12.38 -3.62 17.01
C ILE A 139 11.90 -4.73 16.07
N ILE A 140 11.22 -4.34 14.98
CA ILE A 140 10.88 -5.24 13.86
C ILE A 140 11.25 -4.53 12.56
N GLY A 141 11.96 -5.23 11.68
CA GLY A 141 12.29 -4.79 10.33
C GLY A 141 11.53 -5.58 9.25
N ALA A 142 11.48 -5.04 8.04
CA ALA A 142 10.72 -5.60 6.94
C ALA A 142 11.26 -6.97 6.48
N GLY A 143 10.36 -7.94 6.35
CA GLY A 143 10.65 -9.28 5.83
C GLY A 143 10.87 -9.31 4.29
N PRO A 144 11.03 -10.52 3.69
CA PRO A 144 11.14 -10.68 2.24
C PRO A 144 9.97 -10.08 1.46
N ARG A 145 8.76 -10.09 2.04
CA ARG A 145 7.57 -9.45 1.47
C ARG A 145 7.72 -7.94 1.28
N GLY A 146 8.52 -7.27 2.11
CA GLY A 146 8.85 -5.86 1.91
C GLY A 146 9.65 -5.63 0.62
N ALA A 147 10.68 -6.43 0.37
CA ALA A 147 11.45 -6.35 -0.88
C ALA A 147 10.60 -6.69 -2.12
N ILE A 148 9.73 -7.69 -2.01
CA ILE A 148 8.78 -8.04 -3.08
C ILE A 148 7.81 -6.88 -3.35
N ALA A 149 7.29 -6.24 -2.28
CA ALA A 149 6.40 -5.10 -2.40
C ALA A 149 7.08 -3.94 -3.13
N LEU A 150 8.30 -3.57 -2.72
CA LEU A 150 9.11 -2.54 -3.38
C LEU A 150 9.25 -2.79 -4.88
N VAL A 151 9.64 -4.00 -5.28
CA VAL A 151 9.83 -4.33 -6.71
C VAL A 151 8.51 -4.25 -7.48
N ARG A 152 7.41 -4.76 -6.90
CA ARG A 152 6.09 -4.73 -7.54
C ARG A 152 5.58 -3.30 -7.72
N THR A 153 5.69 -2.47 -6.69
CA THR A 153 5.26 -1.06 -6.75
C THR A 153 6.15 -0.24 -7.67
N ALA A 154 7.46 -0.51 -7.69
CA ALA A 154 8.39 0.16 -8.59
C ALA A 154 8.15 -0.19 -10.07
N ARG A 155 7.78 -1.45 -10.38
CA ARG A 155 7.35 -1.85 -11.73
C ARG A 155 6.08 -1.12 -12.16
N ALA A 156 5.07 -1.08 -11.29
CA ALA A 156 3.83 -0.36 -11.56
C ALA A 156 4.09 1.13 -11.81
N ARG A 157 4.99 1.75 -11.02
CA ARG A 157 5.41 3.13 -11.24
C ARG A 157 6.09 3.32 -12.59
N ALA A 158 7.08 2.48 -12.93
CA ALA A 158 7.78 2.57 -14.21
C ALA A 158 6.80 2.42 -15.40
N PHE A 159 5.86 1.48 -15.31
CA PHE A 159 4.80 1.31 -16.30
C PHE A 159 3.93 2.56 -16.48
N LEU A 160 3.46 3.16 -15.37
CA LEU A 160 2.66 4.40 -15.39
C LEU A 160 3.43 5.60 -15.94
N GLU A 161 4.76 5.61 -15.80
CA GLU A 161 5.67 6.62 -16.37
C GLU A 161 6.09 6.28 -17.82
N GLY A 162 5.50 5.25 -18.45
CA GLY A 162 5.80 4.85 -19.82
C GLY A 162 7.17 4.20 -20.04
N ARG A 163 7.84 3.76 -18.97
CA ARG A 163 9.14 3.09 -19.03
C ARG A 163 9.00 1.58 -18.96
N ASN A 164 9.89 0.86 -19.63
CA ASN A 164 9.95 -0.62 -19.61
C ASN A 164 11.03 -1.19 -18.65
N TYR A 165 11.61 -0.35 -17.80
CA TYR A 165 12.59 -0.74 -16.78
C TYR A 165 12.43 0.09 -15.51
N VAL A 166 12.77 -0.53 -14.37
CA VAL A 166 12.79 0.10 -13.05
C VAL A 166 14.13 0.80 -12.81
N ILE A 167 14.08 2.00 -12.25
CA ILE A 167 15.24 2.73 -11.73
C ILE A 167 15.22 2.78 -10.18
N PRO A 168 16.35 3.03 -9.51
CA PRO A 168 16.38 3.13 -8.04
C PRO A 168 15.39 4.13 -7.45
N ASP A 169 15.14 5.25 -8.14
CA ASP A 169 14.17 6.27 -7.73
C ASP A 169 12.73 5.73 -7.63
N ASP A 170 12.36 4.72 -8.44
CA ASP A 170 11.04 4.09 -8.35
C ASP A 170 10.85 3.34 -7.02
N LEU A 171 11.93 2.71 -6.53
CA LEU A 171 11.94 2.04 -5.24
C LEU A 171 11.84 3.07 -4.12
N HIS A 172 12.58 4.18 -4.21
CA HIS A 172 12.51 5.28 -3.23
C HIS A 172 11.10 5.86 -3.11
N ARG A 173 10.48 6.22 -4.23
CA ARG A 173 9.15 6.86 -4.24
C ARG A 173 8.05 5.96 -3.71
N THR A 174 8.25 4.65 -3.73
CA THR A 174 7.27 3.67 -3.24
C THR A 174 7.66 3.05 -1.89
N ALA A 175 8.82 3.42 -1.34
CA ALA A 175 9.38 2.77 -0.16
C ALA A 175 8.53 2.97 1.10
N LEU A 176 8.13 4.21 1.40
CA LEU A 176 7.31 4.47 2.58
C LEU A 176 5.98 3.69 2.57
N PRO A 177 5.12 3.79 1.53
CA PRO A 177 3.87 3.04 1.53
C PRO A 177 4.09 1.52 1.47
N ALA A 178 5.19 1.04 0.88
CA ALA A 178 5.51 -0.38 0.86
C ALA A 178 6.12 -0.91 2.17
N LEU A 179 6.75 -0.09 3.01
CA LEU A 179 7.51 -0.58 4.18
C LEU A 179 6.95 -0.15 5.53
N ARG A 180 6.19 0.94 5.62
CA ARG A 180 5.78 1.55 6.91
C ARG A 180 5.01 0.63 7.85
N HIS A 181 4.22 -0.29 7.30
CA HIS A 181 3.46 -1.29 8.08
C HIS A 181 4.21 -2.61 8.28
N ARG A 182 5.47 -2.65 7.85
CA ARG A 182 6.37 -3.82 7.96
C ARG A 182 7.55 -3.55 8.90
N VAL A 183 7.57 -2.38 9.53
CA VAL A 183 8.57 -2.00 10.53
C VAL A 183 7.88 -1.55 11.80
N MET A 184 8.52 -1.76 12.94
CA MET A 184 8.02 -1.33 14.24
C MET A 184 9.10 -0.52 14.95
N PRO A 185 8.90 0.79 15.15
CA PRO A 185 9.76 1.60 16.01
C PRO A 185 9.76 1.09 17.45
N ALA A 186 10.88 1.27 18.13
CA ALA A 186 10.98 1.07 19.57
C ALA A 186 10.04 2.06 20.30
N PRO A 187 9.35 1.65 21.38
CA PRO A 187 8.38 2.50 22.09
C PRO A 187 8.97 3.85 22.53
N GLU A 188 10.25 3.89 22.88
CA GLU A 188 10.95 5.08 23.36
C GLU A 188 11.04 6.16 22.26
N LEU A 189 11.27 5.75 21.00
CA LEU A 189 11.34 6.67 19.86
C LEU A 189 9.97 7.23 19.47
N ALA A 190 8.90 6.47 19.70
CA ALA A 190 7.54 6.96 19.47
C ALA A 190 7.21 8.13 20.42
N LEU A 191 7.74 8.13 21.65
CA LEU A 191 7.59 9.23 22.61
C LEU A 191 8.34 10.51 22.18
N GLU A 192 9.42 10.35 21.42
CA GLU A 192 10.20 11.45 20.83
C GLU A 192 9.61 11.95 19.50
N GLY A 193 8.45 11.42 19.07
CA GLY A 193 7.82 11.77 17.80
C GLY A 193 8.53 11.20 16.56
N ARG A 194 9.48 10.28 16.74
CA ARG A 194 10.17 9.59 15.64
C ARG A 194 9.41 8.33 15.25
N GLY A 195 8.53 8.47 14.26
CA GLY A 195 7.74 7.37 13.71
C GLY A 195 8.47 6.52 12.67
N ALA A 196 7.77 5.51 12.18
CA ALA A 196 8.27 4.59 11.16
C ALA A 196 8.74 5.32 9.89
N ASP A 197 8.02 6.34 9.44
CA ASP A 197 8.34 7.06 8.21
C ASP A 197 9.66 7.86 8.32
N GLN A 198 9.93 8.49 9.47
CA GLN A 198 11.21 9.18 9.69
C GLN A 198 12.39 8.20 9.68
N ILE A 199 12.27 7.08 10.40
CA ILE A 199 13.33 6.07 10.47
C ILE A 199 13.55 5.43 9.10
N LEU A 200 12.47 5.18 8.34
CA LEU A 200 12.58 4.68 6.97
C LEU A 200 13.23 5.71 6.04
N GLY A 201 12.99 7.01 6.21
CA GLY A 201 13.72 8.07 5.52
C GLY A 201 15.22 7.97 5.74
N ASP A 202 15.65 7.87 7.00
CA ASP A 202 17.07 7.70 7.36
C ASP A 202 17.68 6.43 6.72
N VAL A 203 16.91 5.35 6.63
CA VAL A 203 17.33 4.11 5.95
C VAL A 203 17.52 4.34 4.45
N LEU A 204 16.58 5.02 3.79
CA LEU A 204 16.64 5.29 2.36
C LEU A 204 17.85 6.16 2.00
N ASP A 205 18.17 7.14 2.83
CA ASP A 205 19.32 8.03 2.65
C ASP A 205 20.66 7.33 2.88
N ARG A 206 20.70 6.38 3.84
CA ARG A 206 21.94 5.67 4.20
C ARG A 206 22.31 4.55 3.22
N VAL A 207 21.32 3.83 2.68
CA VAL A 207 21.60 2.66 1.83
C VAL A 207 21.93 3.13 0.42
N PRO A 208 23.16 2.89 -0.08
CA PRO A 208 23.60 3.43 -1.36
C PRO A 208 22.82 2.79 -2.51
N ALA A 209 22.21 3.65 -3.34
CA ALA A 209 21.62 3.23 -4.59
C ALA A 209 22.71 2.73 -5.56
N PRO A 210 22.41 1.74 -6.41
CA PRO A 210 23.34 1.28 -7.43
C PRO A 210 23.64 2.42 -8.41
N ARG A 211 24.90 2.57 -8.79
CA ARG A 211 25.30 3.52 -9.83
C ARG A 211 24.86 2.94 -11.18
N SER A 212 24.18 3.75 -11.98
CA SER A 212 23.75 3.43 -13.35
C SER A 212 24.94 3.14 -14.26
#